data_AF-A0A821X6M8-F1
#
_entry.id   AF-A0A821X6M8-F1
#
_cell.length_a   1.000
_cell.length_b   1.000
_cell.length_c   1.000
_cell.angle_alpha   90.00
_cell.angle_beta   90.00
_cell.angle_gamma   90.00
#
_symmetry.space_group_name_H-M   'P 1'
#
loop_
_entity.id
_entity.type
_entity.pdbx_description
1 polymer ?
#
loop_
_entity_poly.entity_id
_entity_poly.type
_entity_poly.pdbx_seq_one_letter_code
_entity_poly.pdbx_strand_id
1 'polypeptide(L)'
;MSTPYFCFILVPLRASTIDIHPNATWSKNGVTVAGGNEDGSDTNQLFNPDGLYIDDDQTIYVADLGNDRIVEWKSGATNGKV
;
A
#
# COMPACT_ATOMS: atom_id res chain seq x y z
N MET A 1 17.21 -23.72 1.43
CA MET A 1 16.14 -23.51 2.43
C MET A 1 15.97 -22.03 2.63
N SER A 2 14.93 -21.44 2.07
CA SER A 2 14.53 -20.05 2.36
C SER A 2 13.05 -19.96 2.05
N THR A 3 12.26 -19.77 3.11
CA THR A 3 10.80 -19.68 3.05
C THR A 3 10.39 -18.33 2.43
N PRO A 4 9.44 -18.30 1.48
CA PRO A 4 8.72 -17.07 1.11
C PRO A 4 7.71 -16.77 2.24
N TYR A 5 7.15 -15.58 2.43
CA TYR A 5 6.12 -14.91 1.64
C TYR A 5 5.81 -13.59 2.37
N PHE A 6 5.42 -12.53 1.67
CA PHE A 6 4.17 -11.81 1.97
C PHE A 6 3.84 -10.87 0.80
N CYS A 7 2.97 -11.35 -0.09
CA CYS A 7 2.21 -10.52 -1.01
C CYS A 7 0.75 -10.81 -0.68
N PHE A 8 0.13 -9.94 0.12
CA PHE A 8 -1.31 -10.01 0.36
C PHE A 8 -2.00 -9.47 -0.89
N ILE A 9 -2.51 -10.36 -1.73
CA ILE A 9 -3.54 -10.03 -2.71
C ILE A 9 -4.80 -10.76 -2.25
N LEU A 10 -5.75 -10.01 -1.72
CA LEU A 10 -7.10 -10.51 -1.42
C LEU A 10 -7.80 -10.79 -2.75
N VAL A 11 -7.78 -12.05 -3.17
CA VAL A 11 -8.58 -12.52 -4.31
C VAL A 11 -9.93 -13.00 -3.76
N PRO A 12 -11.09 -12.60 -4.32
CA PRO A 12 -12.38 -13.18 -3.92
C PRO A 12 -12.34 -14.70 -4.12
N LEU A 13 -12.92 -15.40 -3.15
CA LEU A 13 -12.81 -16.83 -2.78
C LEU A 13 -13.10 -17.92 -3.86
N ARG A 14 -12.96 -17.67 -5.17
CA ARG A 14 -13.15 -18.68 -6.22
C ARG A 14 -12.22 -18.62 -7.43
N ALA A 15 -11.11 -17.88 -7.39
CA ALA A 15 -10.12 -17.95 -8.47
C ALA A 15 -9.02 -18.97 -8.14
N SER A 16 -8.97 -20.05 -8.90
CA SER A 16 -7.93 -21.10 -8.85
C SER A 16 -6.64 -20.72 -9.59
N THR A 17 -6.45 -19.43 -9.89
CA THR A 17 -5.29 -18.91 -10.60
C THR A 17 -4.93 -17.55 -10.01
N ILE A 18 -3.64 -17.32 -9.77
CA ILE A 18 -3.10 -15.97 -9.63
C ILE A 18 -3.45 -15.27 -10.96
N ASP A 19 -4.13 -14.13 -10.92
CA ASP A 19 -4.49 -13.42 -12.14
C ASP A 19 -3.23 -12.72 -12.67
N ILE A 20 -2.37 -13.49 -13.33
CA ILE A 20 -1.32 -12.93 -14.18
C ILE A 20 -2.04 -12.32 -15.37
N HIS A 21 -2.44 -11.06 -15.22
CA HIS A 21 -2.79 -10.22 -16.36
C HIS A 21 -1.70 -10.43 -17.42
N PRO A 22 -2.02 -10.93 -18.63
CA PRO A 22 -1.02 -11.37 -19.59
C PRO A 22 -0.10 -10.24 -20.12
N ASN A 23 -0.34 -9.02 -19.67
CA ASN A 23 0.43 -7.80 -19.91
C ASN A 23 0.98 -7.14 -18.62
N ALA A 24 0.91 -7.79 -17.45
CA ALA A 24 1.48 -7.26 -16.22
C ALA A 24 3.02 -7.25 -16.30
N THR A 25 3.59 -6.06 -16.43
CA THR A 25 5.02 -5.81 -16.22
C THR A 25 5.31 -5.67 -14.74
N TRP A 26 5.92 -6.69 -14.15
CA TRP A 26 6.43 -6.63 -12.78
C TRP A 26 7.73 -5.82 -12.75
N SER A 27 7.78 -4.75 -11.97
CA SER A 27 9.03 -4.03 -11.70
C SER A 27 9.80 -4.76 -10.61
N LYS A 28 11.09 -5.01 -10.84
CA LYS A 28 12.01 -5.49 -9.79
C LYS A 28 12.16 -4.46 -8.66
N ASN A 29 11.97 -3.18 -8.98
CA ASN A 29 12.09 -2.08 -8.04
C ASN A 29 10.71 -1.70 -7.51
N GLY A 30 10.55 -1.68 -6.18
CA GLY A 30 9.40 -1.06 -5.54
C GLY A 30 9.49 0.46 -5.65
N VAL A 31 8.32 1.11 -5.61
CA VAL A 31 8.21 2.58 -5.50
C VAL A 31 7.43 2.87 -4.23
N THR A 32 7.89 3.84 -3.45
CA THR A 32 7.13 4.35 -2.31
C THR A 32 5.96 5.17 -2.83
N VAL A 33 4.74 4.77 -2.47
CA VAL A 33 3.48 5.42 -2.89
C VAL A 33 2.75 6.11 -1.74
N ALA A 34 3.19 5.88 -0.51
CA ALA A 34 2.73 6.56 0.70
C ALA A 34 3.88 6.61 1.73
N GLY A 35 4.05 7.75 2.41
CA GLY A 35 5.13 7.96 3.37
C GLY A 35 6.52 8.15 2.73
N GLY A 36 7.56 7.61 3.37
CA GLY A 36 8.93 7.60 2.83
C GLY A 36 9.84 8.75 3.27
N ASN A 37 9.44 9.53 4.27
CA ASN A 37 10.22 10.67 4.78
C ASN A 37 10.53 10.51 6.27
N GLU A 38 11.01 9.33 6.64
CA GLU A 38 11.19 8.91 8.05
C GLU A 38 9.86 8.76 8.80
N ASP A 39 9.96 8.24 10.01
CA ASP A 39 8.82 8.09 10.92
C ASP A 39 8.43 9.47 11.48
N GLY A 40 7.13 9.79 11.46
CA GLY A 40 6.65 11.04 12.03
C GLY A 40 5.19 11.34 11.71
N SER A 41 4.77 12.55 12.07
CA SER A 41 3.37 12.98 12.03
C SER A 41 3.06 13.94 10.88
N ASP A 42 4.06 14.33 10.08
CA ASP A 42 3.81 15.21 8.93
C ASP A 42 2.96 14.51 7.87
N THR A 43 2.40 15.30 6.94
CA THR A 43 1.49 14.78 5.90
C THR A 43 2.17 13.80 4.94
N ASN A 44 3.49 13.86 4.81
CA ASN A 44 4.31 12.96 4.00
C ASN A 44 5.02 11.87 4.82
N GLN A 45 4.63 11.69 6.08
CA GLN A 45 5.18 10.72 7.03
C GLN A 45 4.08 9.79 7.57
N LEU A 46 4.52 8.65 8.10
CA LEU A 46 3.70 7.69 8.82
C LEU A 46 4.43 7.31 10.11
N PHE A 47 3.71 6.82 11.10
CA PHE A 47 4.27 6.30 12.34
C PHE A 47 3.50 5.04 12.76
N ASN A 48 4.18 3.90 12.73
CA ASN A 48 3.61 2.58 13.03
C ASN A 48 2.30 2.26 12.27
N PRO A 49 2.27 2.32 10.92
CA PRO A 49 1.06 1.99 10.15
C PRO A 49 0.74 0.49 10.22
N ASP A 50 -0.54 0.14 10.39
CA ASP A 50 -0.98 -1.24 10.66
C ASP A 50 -1.85 -1.84 9.53
N GLY A 51 -2.56 -1.00 8.77
CA GLY A 51 -3.50 -1.45 7.75
C GLY A 51 -3.47 -0.59 6.49
N LEU A 52 -3.77 -1.22 5.35
CA LEU A 52 -3.93 -0.53 4.06
C LEU A 52 -5.17 -1.01 3.30
N TYR A 53 -5.82 -0.09 2.61
CA TYR A 53 -6.92 -0.37 1.67
C TYR A 53 -6.71 0.46 0.40
N ILE A 54 -7.14 -0.06 -0.75
CA ILE A 54 -7.03 0.62 -2.04
C ILE A 54 -8.42 0.60 -2.66
N ASP A 55 -8.91 1.76 -3.10
CA ASP A 55 -10.18 1.87 -3.81
C ASP A 55 -10.04 1.72 -5.33
N ASP A 56 -11.16 1.78 -6.04
CA ASP A 56 -11.21 1.66 -7.51
C ASP A 56 -10.51 2.84 -8.23
N ASP A 57 -10.36 3.98 -7.56
CA ASP A 57 -9.66 5.17 -8.05
C ASP A 57 -8.14 5.11 -7.79
N GLN A 58 -7.62 3.99 -7.27
CA GLN A 58 -6.23 3.80 -6.85
C GLN A 58 -5.81 4.78 -5.75
N THR A 59 -6.76 5.23 -4.93
CA THR A 59 -6.48 5.93 -3.68
C THR A 59 -6.14 4.92 -2.61
N ILE A 60 -5.00 5.13 -1.94
CA ILE A 60 -4.52 4.28 -0.86
C ILE A 60 -4.93 4.92 0.46
N TYR A 61 -5.58 4.14 1.31
CA TYR A 61 -5.92 4.52 2.67
C TYR A 61 -5.01 3.76 3.62
N VAL A 62 -4.32 4.48 4.50
CA VAL A 62 -3.40 3.90 5.48
C VAL A 62 -3.94 4.17 6.89
N ALA A 63 -4.04 3.12 7.70
CA ALA A 63 -4.27 3.25 9.12
C ALA A 63 -2.92 3.56 9.81
N ASP A 64 -2.67 4.84 10.04
CA ASP A 64 -1.45 5.38 10.62
C ASP A 64 -1.54 5.37 12.15
N LEU A 65 -1.51 4.16 12.72
CA LEU A 65 -1.91 3.86 14.09
C LEU A 65 -1.14 4.68 15.14
N GLY A 66 0.17 4.88 14.94
CA GLY A 66 0.97 5.67 15.87
C GLY A 66 0.60 7.16 15.90
N ASN A 67 -0.09 7.65 14.87
CA ASN A 67 -0.58 9.02 14.78
C ASN A 67 -2.12 9.12 14.96
N ASP A 68 -2.79 8.03 15.34
CA ASP A 68 -4.24 7.97 15.57
C ASP A 68 -5.10 8.53 14.41
N ARG A 69 -4.68 8.27 13.17
CA ARG A 69 -5.33 8.82 11.96
C ARG A 69 -5.46 7.80 10.84
N ILE A 70 -6.42 8.04 9.95
CA ILE A 70 -6.46 7.42 8.62
C ILE A 70 -5.95 8.46 7.63
N VAL A 71 -5.02 8.09 6.76
CA VAL A 71 -4.46 9.00 5.75
C VAL A 71 -4.76 8.46 4.36
N GLU A 72 -5.38 9.28 3.51
CA GLU A 72 -5.58 8.98 2.09
C GLU A 72 -4.42 9.50 1.24
N TRP A 73 -3.97 8.70 0.29
CA TRP A 73 -2.92 8.98 -0.68
C TRP A 73 -3.42 8.68 -2.08
N LYS A 74 -3.63 9.73 -2.88
CA LYS A 74 -3.96 9.56 -4.29
C LYS A 74 -2.76 9.07 -5.07
N SER A 75 -2.99 8.34 -6.15
CA SER A 75 -1.93 7.93 -7.06
C SER A 75 -1.06 9.13 -7.50
N GLY A 76 0.25 9.02 -7.24
CA GLY A 76 1.23 10.07 -7.53
C GLY A 76 1.32 11.22 -6.52
N ALA A 77 0.56 11.19 -5.43
CA ALA A 77 0.68 12.19 -4.36
C ALA A 77 2.02 12.06 -3.62
N THR A 78 2.58 13.19 -3.19
CA THR A 78 3.79 13.24 -2.33
C THR A 78 3.45 13.45 -0.85
N ASN A 79 2.19 13.75 -0.56
CA ASN A 79 1.67 14.02 0.78
C ASN A 79 0.28 13.38 0.89
N GLY A 80 0.02 12.82 2.05
CA GLY A 80 -1.28 12.30 2.44
C GLY A 80 -2.21 13.39 2.96
N LYS A 81 -3.49 13.05 2.96
CA LYS A 81 -4.56 13.89 3.51
C LYS A 81 -5.31 13.10 4.58
N VAL A 82 -5.60 13.76 5.70
CA VAL A 82 -6.40 13.22 6.81
C VAL A 82 -7.87 13.60 6.60
#